data_AF-A0A3D2GS93-F1
#
_entry.id   AF-A0A3D2GS93-F1
#
_cell.length_a   1.000
_cell.length_b   1.000
_cell.length_c   1.000
_cell.angle_alpha   90.00
_cell.angle_beta   90.00
_cell.angle_gamma   90.00
#
_symmetry.space_group_name_H-M   'P 1'
#
loop_
_entity.id
_entity.type
_entity.pdbx_description
1 polymer ?
#
loop_
_entity_poly.entity_id
_entity_poly.type
_entity_poly.pdbx_seq_one_letter_code
_entity_poly.pdbx_strand_id
1 'polypeptide(L)'
;DSLLNFETVKYFGNERHEITRYDASLAGYEEAAVRSQLSLSALNIGQAAIIAVGITIALYMSAKGIASGEMSVGDFVLVHTYLLQLYQPLGFFGFVYRELRQSVIDLERMFDLLGQ
;
A
#
# COMPACT_ATOMS: atom_id res chain seq x y z
N ASP A 1 22.23 20.20 2.51
CA ASP A 1 22.84 21.52 2.28
C ASP A 1 22.74 22.52 3.42
N SER A 2 21.57 22.73 4.04
CA SER A 2 21.44 23.73 5.13
C SER A 2 22.22 23.41 6.42
N LEU A 3 22.53 22.14 6.68
CA LEU A 3 23.40 21.73 7.81
C LEU A 3 24.91 21.96 7.53
N LEU A 4 25.31 22.14 6.26
CA LEU A 4 26.71 22.38 5.88
C LEU A 4 27.07 23.88 5.83
N ASN A 5 26.08 24.78 5.76
CA ASN A 5 26.26 26.23 5.67
C ASN A 5 25.63 27.01 6.85
N PHE A 6 25.62 26.41 8.04
CA PHE A 6 25.08 27.03 9.24
C PHE A 6 25.80 28.36 9.61
N GLU A 7 27.11 28.43 9.41
CA GLU A 7 27.90 29.65 9.66
C GLU A 7 27.53 30.80 8.71
N THR A 8 27.28 30.51 7.42
CA THR A 8 26.95 31.54 6.42
C THR A 8 25.54 32.11 6.61
N VAL A 9 24.56 31.30 7.06
CA VAL A 9 23.18 31.75 7.29
C VAL A 9 23.09 32.66 8.53
N LYS A 10 23.89 32.39 9.56
CA LYS A 10 23.90 33.17 10.81
C LYS A 10 24.55 34.56 10.66
N TYR A 11 25.45 34.73 9.68
CA TYR A 11 26.09 36.03 9.40
C TYR A 11 25.18 37.05 8.68
N PHE A 12 24.10 36.61 8.02
CA PHE A 12 23.24 37.47 7.20
C PHE A 12 21.82 37.68 7.72
N GLY A 13 21.47 37.16 8.90
CA GLY A 13 20.19 37.45 9.57
C GLY A 13 18.93 37.09 8.75
N ASN A 14 19.04 36.09 7.87
CA ASN A 14 17.95 35.69 6.96
C ASN A 14 17.31 34.35 7.36
N GLU A 15 17.47 33.96 8.62
CA GLU A 15 16.95 32.70 9.18
C GLU A 15 15.45 32.56 8.97
N ARG A 16 14.71 33.67 9.09
CA ARG A 16 13.25 33.69 8.90
C ARG A 16 12.84 33.46 7.44
N HIS A 17 13.65 33.87 6.46
CA HIS A 17 13.41 33.62 5.04
C HIS A 17 13.76 32.18 4.66
N GLU A 18 14.87 31.64 5.18
CA GLU A 18 15.27 30.25 4.95
C GLU A 18 14.28 29.27 5.59
N ILE A 19 13.77 29.57 6.80
CA ILE A 19 12.69 28.82 7.46
C ILE A 19 11.40 28.86 6.63
N THR A 20 11.00 30.04 6.13
CA THR A 20 9.76 30.15 5.31
C THR A 20 9.90 29.38 3.98
N ARG A 21 11.09 29.37 3.35
CA ARG A 21 11.36 28.59 2.13
C ARG A 21 11.39 27.09 2.42
N TYR A 22 11.93 26.70 3.57
CA TYR A 22 11.97 25.31 4.03
C TYR A 22 10.57 24.78 4.38
N ASP A 23 9.75 25.57 5.09
CA ASP A 23 8.34 25.28 5.36
C ASP A 23 7.52 25.16 4.06
N ALA A 24 7.72 26.07 3.10
CA ALA A 24 7.03 25.99 1.81
C ALA A 24 7.42 24.73 1.01
N SER A 25 8.68 24.30 1.12
CA SER A 25 9.14 23.06 0.49
C SER A 25 8.60 21.82 1.22
N LEU A 26 8.55 21.84 2.55
CA LEU A 26 8.00 20.78 3.39
C LEU A 26 6.49 20.61 3.22
N ALA A 27 5.74 21.71 3.05
CA ALA A 27 4.30 21.67 2.87
C ALA A 27 3.89 20.80 1.67
N GLY A 28 4.64 20.88 0.56
CA GLY A 28 4.40 20.03 -0.61
C GLY A 28 4.71 18.55 -0.35
N TYR A 29 5.77 18.24 0.41
CA TYR A 29 6.09 16.87 0.82
C TYR A 29 5.07 16.30 1.80
N GLU A 30 4.60 17.10 2.76
CA GLU A 30 3.60 16.70 3.74
C GLU A 30 2.27 16.42 3.04
N GLU A 31 1.83 17.28 2.13
CA GLU A 31 0.62 17.05 1.34
C GLU A 31 0.75 15.78 0.46
N ALA A 32 1.90 15.56 -0.17
CA ALA A 32 2.16 14.35 -0.95
C ALA A 32 2.18 13.08 -0.08
N ALA A 33 2.78 13.15 1.11
CA ALA A 33 2.82 12.04 2.06
C ALA A 33 1.42 11.71 2.58
N VAL A 34 0.62 12.73 2.94
CA VAL A 34 -0.78 12.56 3.35
C VAL A 34 -1.61 11.94 2.23
N ARG A 35 -1.46 12.42 0.98
CA ARG A 35 -2.15 11.84 -0.18
C ARG A 35 -1.74 10.38 -0.42
N SER A 36 -0.46 10.04 -0.25
CA SER A 36 0.03 8.67 -0.36
C SER A 36 -0.59 7.77 0.72
N GLN A 37 -0.61 8.23 1.97
CA GLN A 37 -1.20 7.50 3.08
C GLN A 37 -2.72 7.32 2.90
N LEU A 38 -3.42 8.36 2.44
CA LEU A 38 -4.85 8.29 2.12
C LEU A 38 -5.12 7.29 0.99
N SER A 39 -4.31 7.30 -0.07
CA SER A 39 -4.44 6.37 -1.19
C SER A 39 -4.22 4.91 -0.74
N LEU A 40 -3.21 4.68 0.09
CA LEU A 40 -2.95 3.36 0.68
C LEU A 40 -4.10 2.91 1.57
N SER A 41 -4.63 3.81 2.40
CA SER A 41 -5.75 3.52 3.29
C SER A 41 -7.03 3.20 2.50
N ALA A 42 -7.32 3.98 1.45
CA ALA A 42 -8.44 3.73 0.55
C ALA A 42 -8.33 2.37 -0.14
N LEU A 43 -7.13 1.98 -0.58
CA LEU A 43 -6.87 0.67 -1.17
C LEU A 43 -7.10 -0.47 -0.17
N ASN A 44 -6.62 -0.32 1.07
CA ASN A 44 -6.86 -1.29 2.13
C ASN A 44 -8.36 -1.44 2.46
N ILE A 45 -9.10 -0.33 2.53
CA ILE A 45 -10.54 -0.33 2.76
C ILE A 45 -11.26 -1.06 1.61
N GLY A 46 -10.89 -0.77 0.37
CA GLY A 46 -11.45 -1.43 -0.81
C GLY A 46 -11.19 -2.95 -0.79
N GLN A 47 -9.97 -3.37 -0.48
CA GLN A 47 -9.62 -4.79 -0.33
C GLN A 47 -10.43 -5.45 0.80
N ALA A 48 -10.51 -4.81 1.97
CA ALA A 48 -11.27 -5.31 3.10
C ALA A 48 -12.76 -5.48 2.77
N ALA A 49 -13.35 -4.54 2.02
CA ALA A 49 -14.73 -4.62 1.57
C ALA A 49 -14.95 -5.81 0.62
N ILE A 50 -14.07 -6.02 -0.36
CA ILE A 50 -14.15 -7.15 -1.29
C ILE A 50 -14.03 -8.48 -0.54
N ILE A 51 -13.06 -8.59 0.36
CA ILE A 51 -12.84 -9.79 1.18
C ILE A 51 -14.06 -10.07 2.06
N ALA A 52 -14.58 -9.05 2.75
CA ALA A 52 -15.75 -9.20 3.61
C ALA A 52 -16.95 -9.72 2.82
N VAL A 53 -17.26 -9.13 1.66
CA VAL A 53 -18.35 -9.57 0.79
C VAL A 53 -18.12 -11.01 0.30
N GLY A 54 -16.92 -11.34 -0.14
CA GLY A 54 -16.57 -12.69 -0.59
C GLY A 54 -16.73 -13.76 0.49
N ILE A 55 -16.25 -13.46 1.71
CA ILE A 55 -16.44 -14.33 2.88
C ILE A 55 -17.92 -14.48 3.22
N THR A 56 -18.67 -13.38 3.27
CA THR A 56 -20.11 -13.44 3.57
C THR A 56 -20.86 -14.33 2.58
N ILE A 57 -20.58 -14.21 1.27
CA ILE A 57 -21.20 -15.05 0.24
C ILE A 57 -20.83 -16.52 0.43
N ALA A 58 -19.53 -16.82 0.61
CA ALA A 58 -19.07 -18.20 0.78
C ALA A 58 -19.64 -18.86 2.03
N LEU A 59 -19.66 -18.15 3.16
CA LEU A 59 -20.24 -18.65 4.40
C LEU A 59 -21.74 -18.83 4.30
N TYR A 60 -22.45 -17.95 3.58
CA TYR A 60 -23.86 -18.11 3.30
C TYR A 60 -24.15 -19.38 2.48
N MET A 61 -23.34 -19.66 1.47
CA MET A 61 -23.43 -20.90 0.67
C MET A 61 -23.17 -22.14 1.54
N SER A 62 -22.12 -22.12 2.36
CA SER A 62 -21.82 -23.23 3.28
C SER A 62 -22.93 -23.43 4.31
N ALA A 63 -23.52 -22.36 4.85
CA ALA A 63 -24.64 -22.44 5.78
C ALA A 63 -25.87 -23.11 5.14
N LYS A 64 -26.14 -22.80 3.85
CA LYS A 64 -27.20 -23.47 3.09
C LYS A 64 -26.90 -24.96 2.88
N GLY A 65 -25.64 -25.33 2.62
CA GLY A 65 -25.19 -26.73 2.50
C GLY A 65 -25.29 -27.53 3.81
N ILE A 66 -25.08 -26.87 4.95
CA ILE A 66 -25.33 -27.47 6.26
C ILE A 66 -26.83 -27.71 6.46
N ALA A 67 -27.68 -26.75 6.07
CA ALA A 67 -29.13 -26.90 6.18
C ALA A 67 -29.71 -28.01 5.29
N SER A 68 -29.07 -28.33 4.15
CA SER A 68 -29.44 -29.47 3.30
C SER A 68 -28.83 -30.80 3.77
N GLY A 69 -27.96 -30.81 4.79
CA GLY A 69 -27.28 -31.99 5.30
C GLY A 69 -26.11 -32.49 4.44
N GLU A 70 -25.70 -31.71 3.42
CA GLU A 70 -24.59 -32.03 2.52
C GLU A 70 -23.22 -31.64 3.10
N MET A 71 -23.20 -30.70 4.06
CA MET A 71 -21.98 -30.19 4.70
C MET A 71 -22.08 -30.26 6.21
N SER A 72 -20.94 -30.42 6.87
CA SER A 72 -20.81 -30.35 8.33
C SER A 72 -20.45 -28.94 8.78
N VAL A 73 -20.60 -28.69 10.10
CA VAL A 73 -20.08 -27.47 10.73
C VAL A 73 -18.55 -27.36 10.59
N GLY A 74 -17.86 -28.51 10.50
CA GLY A 74 -16.42 -28.54 10.23
C GLY A 74 -16.07 -27.96 8.86
N ASP A 75 -16.86 -28.27 7.83
CA ASP A 75 -16.65 -27.76 6.47
C ASP A 75 -16.86 -26.25 6.39
N PHE A 76 -17.77 -25.69 7.19
CA PHE A 76 -17.94 -24.23 7.31
C PHE A 76 -16.69 -23.55 7.87
N VAL A 77 -16.09 -24.11 8.92
CA VAL A 77 -14.84 -23.57 9.51
C VAL A 77 -13.67 -23.74 8.54
N LEU A 78 -13.63 -24.85 7.79
CA LEU A 78 -12.61 -25.09 6.75
C LEU A 78 -12.70 -24.07 5.62
N VAL A 79 -13.91 -23.79 5.11
CA VAL A 79 -14.11 -22.75 4.10
C VAL A 79 -13.63 -21.39 4.62
N HIS A 80 -13.98 -21.04 5.86
CA HIS A 80 -13.51 -19.78 6.45
C HIS A 80 -11.98 -19.70 6.55
N THR A 81 -11.34 -20.74 7.06
CA THR A 81 -9.88 -20.77 7.24
C THR A 81 -9.12 -20.78 5.92
N TYR A 82 -9.58 -21.54 4.92
CA TYR A 82 -8.96 -21.51 3.59
C TYR A 82 -9.12 -20.17 2.88
N LEU A 83 -10.28 -19.50 3.02
CA LEU A 83 -10.45 -18.15 2.49
C LEU A 83 -9.44 -17.18 3.11
N LEU A 84 -9.26 -17.20 4.43
CA LEU A 84 -8.25 -16.35 5.08
C LEU A 84 -6.82 -16.65 4.61
N GLN A 85 -6.46 -17.92 4.42
CA GLN A 85 -5.16 -18.30 3.88
C GLN A 85 -4.94 -17.80 2.45
N LEU A 86 -6.00 -17.77 1.63
CA LEU A 86 -5.94 -17.25 0.27
C LEU A 86 -5.81 -15.72 0.23
N TYR A 87 -6.46 -15.01 1.16
CA TYR A 87 -6.44 -13.55 1.18
C TYR A 87 -5.17 -12.93 1.76
N GLN A 88 -4.45 -13.62 2.67
CA GLN A 88 -3.16 -13.13 3.18
C GLN A 88 -2.14 -12.80 2.06
N PRO A 89 -1.81 -13.69 1.12
CA PRO A 89 -0.88 -13.38 0.03
C PRO A 89 -1.45 -12.34 -0.94
N LEU A 90 -2.77 -12.24 -1.08
CA LEU A 90 -3.42 -11.24 -1.92
C LEU A 90 -3.21 -9.81 -1.40
N GLY A 91 -3.17 -9.62 -0.07
CA GLY A 91 -2.84 -8.32 0.53
C GLY A 91 -1.44 -7.82 0.15
N PHE A 92 -0.48 -8.73 0.05
CA PHE A 92 0.90 -8.43 -0.38
C PHE A 92 1.05 -8.34 -1.90
N PHE A 93 0.09 -8.86 -2.68
CA PHE A 93 0.16 -8.88 -4.14
C PHE A 93 0.27 -7.48 -4.76
N GLY A 94 -0.38 -6.47 -4.17
CA GLY A 94 -0.26 -5.08 -4.64
C GLY A 94 1.16 -4.52 -4.53
N PHE A 95 1.88 -4.89 -3.46
CA PHE A 95 3.30 -4.57 -3.31
C PHE A 95 4.13 -5.31 -4.37
N VAL A 96 3.95 -6.62 -4.51
CA VAL A 96 4.67 -7.46 -5.50
C VAL A 96 4.47 -6.94 -6.92
N TYR A 97 3.25 -6.56 -7.28
CA TYR A 97 2.93 -6.03 -8.60
C TYR A 97 3.72 -4.74 -8.90
N ARG A 98 3.74 -3.79 -7.95
CA ARG A 98 4.53 -2.56 -8.11
C ARG A 98 6.02 -2.86 -8.21
N GLU A 99 6.52 -3.77 -7.39
CA GLU A 99 7.93 -4.16 -7.36
C GLU A 99 8.37 -4.82 -8.68
N LEU A 100 7.56 -5.73 -9.21
CA LEU A 100 7.79 -6.36 -10.51
C LEU A 100 7.79 -5.32 -11.63
N ARG A 101 6.82 -4.41 -11.63
CA ARG A 101 6.75 -3.34 -12.63
C ARG A 101 7.99 -2.44 -12.57
N GLN A 102 8.44 -2.08 -11.37
CA GLN A 102 9.65 -1.28 -11.18
C GLN A 102 10.89 -2.04 -11.65
N SER A 103 11.02 -3.31 -11.30
CA SER A 103 12.12 -4.18 -11.71
C SER A 103 12.22 -4.31 -13.23
N VAL A 104 11.08 -4.41 -13.94
CA VAL A 104 11.05 -4.43 -15.40
C VAL A 104 11.54 -3.10 -15.99
N ILE A 105 11.07 -1.96 -15.46
CA ILE A 105 11.52 -0.62 -15.90
C ILE A 105 13.04 -0.44 -15.68
N ASP A 106 13.54 -0.94 -14.54
CA ASP A 106 14.97 -0.83 -14.24
C ASP A 106 15.82 -1.73 -15.14
N LEU A 107 15.32 -2.92 -15.50
CA LEU A 107 15.95 -3.79 -16.50
C LEU A 107 15.96 -3.14 -17.89
N GLU A 108 14.86 -2.53 -18.33
CA GLU A 108 14.79 -1.80 -19.60
C GLU A 108 15.87 -0.71 -19.65
N ARG A 109 16.01 0.09 -18.59
CA ARG A 109 17.06 1.12 -18.50
C ARG A 109 18.48 0.56 -18.51
N MET A 110 18.70 -0.60 -17.90
CA MET A 110 20.02 -1.25 -17.95
C MET A 110 20.36 -1.74 -19.36
N PHE A 111 19.40 -2.29 -20.09
CA PHE A 111 19.59 -2.68 -21.48
C PHE A 111 19.88 -1.48 -22.39
N ASP A 112 19.14 -0.38 -22.23
CA ASP A 112 19.38 0.88 -22.95
C ASP A 112 20.82 1.40 -22.73
N LEU A 113 21.33 1.32 -21.49
CA LEU A 113 22.69 1.74 -21.13
C LEU A 113 23.77 0.80 -21.67
N LEU A 114 23.46 -0.49 -21.83
CA LEU A 114 24.36 -1.49 -22.40
C LEU A 114 24.41 -1.44 -23.93
N GLY A 115 23.66 -0.52 -24.56
CA GLY A 115 23.69 -0.29 -25.99
C GLY A 115 22.99 -1.36 -26.83
N GLN A 116 22.03 -2.08 -26.24
CA GLN A 116 21.00 -2.83 -26.98
C GLN A 116 19.74 -2.00 -27.11
#